data_AF-A0A7V5N2J4-F1
#
_entry.id   AF-A0A7V5N2J4-F1
#
_cell.length_a   1.000
_cell.length_b   1.000
_cell.length_c   1.000
_cell.angle_alpha   90.00
_cell.angle_beta   90.00
_cell.angle_gamma   90.00
#
_symmetry.space_group_name_H-M   'P 1'
#
loop_
_entity.id
_entity.type
_entity.pdbx_description
1 polymer ?
#
loop_
_entity_poly.entity_id
_entity_poly.type
_entity_poly.pdbx_seq_one_letter_code
_entity_poly.pdbx_strand_id
1 'polypeptide(L)'
;MHVDSPGKRSSSMRRFAGIGLAVVALLVGEGLLRLGWLDWMERFQYDLFHQAAGLRGQARHVAIVSVDNETLLEHRDEPLVFWGPYFARVLDVLKQVGARVIGLDYLFSVSPEGWLKKMGLPDELLSRTYDVPMRQQLSSGSVILIGVLAMTGGDQGELL
;
A
#
# COMPACT_ATOMS: atom_id res chain seq x y z
N MET A 1 22.24 41.29 -52.99
CA MET A 1 22.31 39.84 -53.22
C MET A 1 22.27 39.16 -51.85
N HIS A 2 21.08 38.83 -51.35
CA HIS A 2 20.91 38.16 -50.06
C HIS A 2 19.99 36.97 -50.32
N VAL A 3 20.58 35.77 -50.34
CA VAL A 3 19.88 34.51 -50.64
C VAL A 3 19.57 33.86 -49.30
N ASP A 4 18.28 33.82 -48.96
CA ASP A 4 17.76 33.11 -47.80
C ASP A 4 17.98 31.60 -47.93
N SER A 5 18.47 30.99 -46.85
CA SER A 5 18.75 29.54 -46.77
C SER A 5 17.48 28.73 -46.50
N PRO A 6 17.07 27.77 -47.37
CA PRO A 6 15.78 27.07 -47.26
C PRO A 6 15.80 25.82 -46.34
N GLY A 7 16.87 25.57 -45.58
CA GLY A 7 17.08 24.28 -44.91
C GLY A 7 16.46 24.10 -43.51
N LYS A 8 15.97 25.16 -42.84
CA LYS A 8 15.60 25.10 -41.41
C LYS A 8 14.14 24.68 -41.11
N ARG A 9 13.21 24.76 -42.07
CA ARG A 9 11.77 24.50 -41.82
C ARG A 9 11.41 23.01 -41.70
N SER A 10 12.10 22.12 -42.41
CA SER A 10 11.74 20.69 -42.50
C SER A 10 12.02 19.89 -41.22
N SER A 11 13.14 20.16 -40.53
CA SER A 11 13.49 19.45 -39.29
C SER A 11 12.59 19.86 -38.12
N SER A 12 12.18 21.13 -38.06
CA SER A 12 11.29 21.64 -37.01
C SER A 12 9.89 21.04 -37.12
N MET A 13 9.33 20.93 -38.33
CA MET A 13 8.02 20.30 -38.58
C MET A 13 7.99 18.82 -38.16
N ARG A 14 9.06 18.07 -38.46
CA ARG A 14 9.18 16.65 -38.04
C ARG A 14 9.30 16.51 -36.53
N ARG A 15 9.96 17.46 -35.86
CA ARG A 15 10.03 17.51 -34.38
C ARG A 15 8.67 17.81 -33.76
N PHE A 16 7.91 18.79 -34.29
CA PHE A 16 6.55 19.06 -33.82
C PHE A 16 5.59 17.90 -34.07
N ALA A 17 5.69 17.23 -35.22
CA ALA A 17 4.91 16.02 -35.50
C ALA A 17 5.28 14.87 -34.54
N GLY A 18 6.57 14.68 -34.24
CA GLY A 18 7.03 13.69 -33.26
C GLY A 18 6.55 13.99 -31.84
N ILE A 19 6.58 15.25 -31.42
CA ILE A 19 6.04 15.69 -30.12
C ILE A 19 4.53 15.48 -30.07
N GLY A 20 3.80 15.84 -31.13
CA GLY A 20 2.37 15.63 -31.22
C GLY A 20 1.99 14.16 -31.10
N LEU A 21 2.72 13.27 -31.79
CA LEU A 21 2.52 11.83 -31.69
C LEU A 21 2.80 11.30 -30.28
N ALA A 22 3.88 11.77 -29.64
CA ALA A 22 4.21 11.38 -28.27
C ALA A 22 3.13 11.82 -27.28
N VAL A 23 2.61 13.05 -27.41
CA VAL A 23 1.53 13.56 -26.57
C VAL A 23 0.25 12.74 -26.78
N VAL A 24 -0.11 12.43 -28.01
CA VAL A 24 -1.28 11.58 -28.30
C VAL A 24 -1.11 10.18 -27.72
N ALA A 25 0.07 9.57 -27.86
CA ALA A 25 0.35 8.25 -27.28
C ALA A 25 0.24 8.26 -25.75
N LEU A 26 0.73 9.30 -25.08
CA LEU A 26 0.58 9.47 -23.64
C LEU A 26 -0.87 9.67 -23.22
N LEU A 27 -1.64 10.47 -23.95
CA LEU A 27 -3.06 10.70 -23.66
C LEU A 27 -3.89 9.44 -23.85
N VAL A 28 -3.60 8.66 -24.89
CA VAL A 28 -4.24 7.36 -25.13
C VAL A 28 -3.87 6.36 -24.03
N GLY A 29 -2.59 6.30 -23.65
CA GLY A 29 -2.12 5.44 -22.55
C GLY A 29 -2.80 5.79 -21.22
N GLU A 30 -2.83 7.07 -20.86
CA GLU A 30 -3.52 7.57 -19.67
C GLU A 30 -5.03 7.28 -19.72
N GLY A 31 -5.66 7.47 -20.88
CA GLY A 31 -7.07 7.15 -21.09
C GLY A 31 -7.38 5.67 -20.87
N LEU A 32 -6.55 4.78 -21.43
CA LEU A 32 -6.69 3.33 -21.27
C LEU A 32 -6.48 2.88 -19.81
N LEU A 33 -5.54 3.49 -19.10
CA LEU A 33 -5.31 3.24 -17.68
C LEU A 33 -6.51 3.67 -16.83
N ARG A 34 -7.02 4.89 -17.03
CA ARG A 34 -8.18 5.39 -16.26
C ARG A 34 -9.46 4.62 -16.48
N LEU A 35 -9.61 4.02 -17.66
CA LEU A 35 -10.77 3.19 -18.01
C LEU A 35 -10.63 1.74 -17.53
N GLY A 36 -9.50 1.36 -16.93
CA GLY A 36 -9.25 -0.01 -16.47
C GLY A 36 -9.12 -1.03 -17.61
N TRP A 37 -8.98 -0.58 -18.85
CA TRP A 37 -8.85 -1.47 -20.02
C TRP A 37 -7.52 -2.24 -20.03
N LEU A 38 -6.55 -1.82 -19.24
CA LEU A 38 -5.27 -2.50 -19.06
C LEU A 38 -5.26 -3.42 -17.82
N ASP A 39 -6.29 -3.40 -16.97
CA ASP A 39 -6.34 -4.22 -15.75
C ASP A 39 -6.27 -5.70 -16.06
N TRP A 40 -6.86 -6.14 -17.18
CA TRP A 40 -6.80 -7.55 -17.58
C TRP A 40 -5.37 -7.97 -17.93
N MET A 41 -4.57 -7.07 -18.53
CA MET A 41 -3.16 -7.35 -18.85
C MET A 41 -2.33 -7.41 -17.58
N GLU A 42 -2.59 -6.52 -16.63
CA GLU A 42 -1.91 -6.52 -15.33
C GLU A 42 -2.20 -7.81 -14.55
N ARG A 43 -3.48 -8.20 -14.45
CA ARG A 43 -3.89 -9.46 -13.81
C ARG A 43 -3.25 -10.66 -14.49
N PHE A 44 -3.29 -10.71 -15.82
CA PHE A 44 -2.67 -11.80 -16.57
C PHE A 44 -1.15 -11.88 -16.37
N GLN A 45 -0.46 -10.74 -16.37
CA GLN A 45 0.96 -10.68 -16.11
C GLN A 45 1.30 -11.06 -14.67
N TYR A 46 0.49 -10.65 -13.70
CA TYR A 46 0.63 -11.01 -12.29
C TYR A 46 0.44 -12.52 -12.08
N ASP A 47 -0.60 -13.09 -12.69
CA ASP A 47 -0.89 -14.53 -12.63
C ASP A 47 0.23 -15.33 -13.32
N LEU A 48 0.65 -14.93 -14.51
CA LEU A 48 1.77 -15.58 -15.21
C LEU A 48 3.05 -15.52 -14.39
N PHE A 49 3.35 -14.39 -13.75
CA PHE A 49 4.52 -14.28 -12.89
C PHE A 49 4.47 -15.26 -11.73
N HIS A 50 3.32 -15.38 -11.04
CA HIS A 50 3.16 -16.30 -9.91
C HIS A 50 3.17 -17.77 -10.35
N GLN A 51 2.54 -18.08 -11.48
CA GLN A 51 2.56 -19.43 -12.06
C GLN A 51 3.97 -19.82 -12.51
N ALA A 52 4.68 -18.92 -13.20
CA ALA A 52 6.04 -19.16 -13.69
C ALA A 52 7.07 -19.24 -12.55
N ALA A 53 6.89 -18.44 -11.49
CA ALA A 53 7.72 -18.51 -10.29
C ALA A 53 7.59 -19.86 -9.56
N GLY A 54 6.48 -20.58 -9.79
CA GLY A 54 6.22 -21.90 -9.25
C GLY A 54 6.17 -21.94 -7.71
N LEU A 55 6.03 -23.16 -7.18
CA LEU A 55 6.09 -23.40 -5.74
C LEU A 55 7.54 -23.30 -5.26
N ARG A 56 7.89 -22.16 -4.64
CA ARG A 56 9.24 -21.94 -4.07
C ARG A 56 9.54 -22.83 -2.85
N GLY A 57 8.52 -23.37 -2.19
CA GLY A 57 8.65 -24.31 -1.09
C GLY A 57 7.29 -24.82 -0.61
N GLN A 58 7.25 -26.03 -0.04
CA GLN A 58 6.05 -26.56 0.60
C GLN A 58 5.89 -25.96 2.00
N ALA A 59 4.78 -25.25 2.23
CA ALA A 59 4.42 -24.75 3.55
C ALA A 59 3.97 -25.92 4.45
N ARG A 60 4.85 -26.40 5.33
CA ARG A 60 4.57 -27.54 6.23
C ARG A 60 4.15 -27.14 7.65
N HIS A 61 4.54 -25.95 8.09
CA HIS A 61 4.31 -25.46 9.46
C HIS A 61 3.78 -24.03 9.43
N VAL A 62 2.81 -23.78 8.55
CA VAL A 62 2.20 -22.47 8.35
C VAL A 62 0.70 -22.61 8.58
N ALA A 63 0.14 -21.71 9.37
CA ALA A 63 -1.29 -21.55 9.53
C ALA A 63 -1.68 -20.14 9.08
N ILE A 64 -2.85 -20.02 8.45
CA ILE A 64 -3.46 -18.74 8.12
C ILE A 64 -4.57 -18.50 9.14
N VAL A 65 -4.52 -17.33 9.78
CA VAL A 65 -5.54 -16.87 10.71
C VAL A 65 -6.21 -15.66 10.07
N SER A 66 -7.51 -15.74 9.85
CA SER A 66 -8.30 -14.69 9.22
C SER A 66 -9.41 -14.23 10.17
N VAL A 67 -9.69 -12.93 10.15
CA VAL A 67 -10.92 -12.38 10.74
C VAL A 67 -12.08 -12.72 9.82
N ASP A 68 -13.11 -13.34 10.36
CA ASP A 68 -14.29 -13.71 9.59
C ASP A 68 -15.24 -12.51 9.41
N ASN A 69 -16.17 -12.65 8.47
CA ASN A 69 -17.12 -11.58 8.18
C ASN A 69 -18.10 -11.32 9.33
N GLU A 70 -18.39 -12.33 10.15
CA GLU A 70 -19.27 -12.18 11.31
C GLU A 70 -18.64 -11.24 12.35
N THR A 71 -17.36 -11.45 12.71
CA THR A 71 -16.63 -10.55 13.61
C THR A 71 -16.57 -9.12 13.04
N LEU A 72 -16.37 -8.95 11.73
CA LEU A 72 -16.35 -7.62 11.10
C LEU A 72 -17.72 -6.91 11.22
N LEU A 73 -18.83 -7.66 11.12
CA LEU A 73 -20.17 -7.11 11.26
C LEU A 73 -20.50 -6.76 12.71
N GLU A 74 -20.04 -7.55 13.67
CA GLU A 74 -20.19 -7.26 15.11
C GLU A 74 -19.48 -5.96 15.51
N HIS A 75 -18.34 -5.67 14.89
CA HIS A 75 -17.52 -4.48 15.15
C HIS A 75 -17.67 -3.39 14.06
N ARG A 76 -18.79 -3.36 13.33
CA ARG A 76 -18.99 -2.44 12.19
C ARG A 76 -18.84 -0.95 12.52
N ASP A 77 -19.12 -0.57 13.77
CA ASP A 77 -19.11 0.82 14.23
C ASP A 77 -17.70 1.24 14.71
N GLU A 78 -16.74 0.31 14.71
CA GLU A 78 -15.36 0.52 15.13
C GLU A 78 -14.41 0.55 13.92
N PRO A 79 -13.85 1.72 13.56
CA PRO A 79 -12.90 1.81 12.46
C PRO A 79 -11.68 0.90 12.70
N LEU A 80 -11.22 0.20 11.66
CA LEU A 80 -10.11 -0.76 11.75
C LEU A 80 -8.82 -0.19 12.37
N VAL A 81 -8.59 1.13 12.28
CA VAL A 81 -7.45 1.80 12.96
C VAL A 81 -7.43 1.55 14.47
N PHE A 82 -8.59 1.37 15.10
CA PHE A 82 -8.72 1.09 16.53
C PHE A 82 -8.61 -0.41 16.87
N TRP A 83 -8.35 -1.28 15.89
CA TRP A 83 -8.30 -2.72 16.16
C TRP A 83 -6.98 -3.21 16.77
N GLY A 84 -6.02 -2.30 16.99
CA GLY A 84 -4.71 -2.59 17.59
C GLY A 84 -4.78 -3.49 18.84
N PRO A 85 -5.65 -3.22 19.84
CA PRO A 85 -5.78 -4.08 21.02
C PRO A 85 -6.26 -5.51 20.72
N TYR A 86 -7.15 -5.70 19.74
CA TYR A 86 -7.59 -7.05 19.35
C TYR A 86 -6.45 -7.82 18.69
N PHE A 87 -5.74 -7.18 17.75
CA PHE A 87 -4.58 -7.79 17.12
C PHE A 87 -3.48 -8.10 18.15
N ALA A 88 -3.23 -7.21 19.11
CA ALA A 88 -2.26 -7.46 20.16
C ALA A 88 -2.59 -8.74 20.96
N ARG A 89 -3.87 -8.95 21.28
CA ARG A 89 -4.35 -10.16 21.96
C ARG A 89 -4.18 -11.41 21.10
N VAL A 90 -4.55 -11.34 19.82
CA VAL A 90 -4.38 -12.47 18.88
C VAL A 90 -2.91 -12.84 18.75
N LEU A 91 -2.03 -11.85 18.58
CA LEU A 91 -0.58 -12.07 18.51
C LEU A 91 -0.03 -12.72 19.77
N ASP A 92 -0.51 -12.31 20.95
CA ASP A 92 -0.11 -12.92 22.21
C ASP A 92 -0.54 -14.40 22.28
N VAL A 93 -1.79 -14.71 21.93
CA VAL A 93 -2.28 -16.09 21.87
C VAL A 93 -1.47 -16.93 20.88
N LEU A 94 -1.16 -16.40 19.70
CA LEU A 94 -0.36 -17.09 18.69
C LEU A 94 1.05 -17.42 19.20
N LYS A 95 1.67 -16.50 19.94
CA LYS A 95 2.97 -16.75 20.58
C LYS A 95 2.87 -17.81 21.67
N GLN A 96 1.83 -17.76 22.50
CA GLN A 96 1.60 -18.76 23.55
C GLN A 96 1.43 -20.18 22.99
N VAL A 97 0.80 -20.33 21.82
CA VAL A 97 0.66 -21.63 21.14
C VAL A 97 1.89 -22.02 20.31
N GLY A 98 2.97 -21.24 20.36
CA GLY A 98 4.28 -21.60 19.81
C GLY A 98 4.60 -21.03 18.43
N ALA A 99 3.84 -20.05 17.92
CA ALA A 99 4.19 -19.36 16.68
C ALA A 99 5.53 -18.61 16.85
N ARG A 100 6.53 -18.97 16.02
CA ARG A 100 7.86 -18.35 16.06
C ARG A 100 7.96 -17.06 15.26
N VAL A 101 7.24 -17.01 14.14
CA VAL A 101 7.19 -15.88 13.21
C VAL A 101 5.75 -15.68 12.81
N ILE A 102 5.26 -14.45 12.92
CA ILE A 102 3.88 -14.08 12.60
C ILE A 102 3.93 -12.97 11.55
N GLY A 103 3.45 -13.26 10.35
CA GLY A 103 3.20 -12.24 9.34
C GLY A 103 1.82 -11.62 9.57
N LEU A 104 1.76 -10.31 9.76
CA LEU A 104 0.51 -9.58 9.89
C LEU A 104 0.19 -8.87 8.57
N ASP A 105 -0.83 -9.38 7.87
CA ASP A 105 -1.38 -8.76 6.68
C ASP A 105 -2.42 -7.70 7.06
N TYR A 106 -1.93 -6.59 7.60
CA TYR A 106 -2.73 -5.44 7.95
C TYR A 106 -1.91 -4.18 7.72
N LEU A 107 -2.47 -3.22 6.98
CA LEU A 107 -1.77 -2.00 6.61
C LEU A 107 -2.14 -0.88 7.59
N PHE A 108 -1.24 -0.54 8.50
CA PHE A 108 -1.39 0.66 9.32
C PHE A 108 -1.10 1.87 8.42
N SER A 109 -2.15 2.58 8.02
CA SER A 109 -2.02 3.81 7.23
C SER A 109 -2.17 5.09 8.09
N VAL A 110 -2.71 4.94 9.30
CA VAL A 110 -2.91 6.01 10.29
C VAL A 110 -2.88 5.38 11.68
N SER A 111 -2.35 6.09 12.68
CA SER A 111 -2.48 5.67 14.08
C SER A 111 -3.82 6.15 14.67
N PRO A 112 -4.35 5.51 15.73
CA PRO A 112 -5.50 5.99 16.48
C PRO A 112 -5.35 7.45 16.92
N GLU A 113 -4.17 7.82 17.41
CA GLU A 113 -3.84 9.20 17.81
C GLU A 113 -3.94 10.17 16.61
N GLY A 114 -3.35 9.81 15.47
CA GLY A 114 -3.42 10.62 14.25
C GLY A 114 -4.84 10.76 13.72
N TRP A 115 -5.64 9.69 13.83
CA TRP A 115 -7.05 9.69 13.43
C TRP A 115 -7.90 10.59 14.34
N LEU A 116 -7.75 10.49 15.66
CA LEU A 116 -8.46 11.32 16.64
C LEU A 116 -8.09 12.80 16.49
N LYS A 117 -6.80 13.09 16.27
CA LYS A 117 -6.30 14.45 16.00
C LYS A 117 -6.94 15.04 14.74
N LYS A 118 -7.12 14.24 13.67
CA LYS A 118 -7.80 14.67 12.44
C LYS A 118 -9.28 15.02 12.66
N MET A 119 -9.92 14.39 13.64
CA MET A 119 -11.31 14.67 14.02
C MET A 119 -11.46 15.89 14.94
N GLY A 120 -10.37 16.56 15.30
CA GLY A 120 -10.40 17.74 16.19
C GLY A 120 -10.74 17.41 17.63
N LEU A 121 -10.60 16.14 18.04
CA LEU A 121 -10.87 15.71 19.40
C LEU A 121 -9.70 16.07 20.35
N PRO A 122 -9.97 16.25 21.66
CA PRO A 122 -8.93 16.57 22.62
C PRO A 122 -7.85 15.49 22.66
N ASP A 123 -6.61 15.94 22.82
CA ASP A 123 -5.44 15.07 22.94
C ASP A 123 -5.36 14.50 24.37
N GLU A 124 -6.12 13.43 24.60
CA GLU A 124 -6.22 12.74 25.88
C GLU A 124 -5.17 11.61 26.01
N LEU A 125 -4.78 11.30 27.26
CA LEU A 125 -3.80 10.24 27.55
C LEU A 125 -4.22 8.87 27.00
N LEU A 126 -5.53 8.62 26.93
CA LEU A 126 -6.10 7.40 26.32
C LEU A 126 -5.84 7.32 24.81
N SER A 127 -5.88 8.45 24.10
CA SER A 127 -5.58 8.53 22.66
C SER A 127 -4.14 8.08 22.37
N ARG A 128 -3.19 8.58 23.17
CA ARG A 128 -1.75 8.33 23.01
C ARG A 128 -1.28 6.94 23.45
N THR A 129 -2.07 6.28 24.29
CA THR A 129 -1.71 4.96 24.84
C THR A 129 -2.50 3.81 24.20
N TYR A 130 -3.43 4.14 23.31
CA TYR A 130 -4.35 3.19 22.70
C TYR A 130 -3.65 2.04 21.95
N ASP A 131 -2.57 2.35 21.24
CA ASP A 131 -1.83 1.41 20.40
C ASP A 131 -0.64 0.75 21.12
N VAL A 132 -0.36 1.10 22.37
CA VAL A 132 0.79 0.60 23.15
C VAL A 132 0.85 -0.93 23.17
N PRO A 133 -0.24 -1.68 23.43
CA PRO A 133 -0.20 -3.14 23.42
C PRO A 133 0.23 -3.70 22.06
N MET A 134 -0.22 -3.08 20.98
CA MET A 134 0.14 -3.51 19.62
C MET A 134 1.61 -3.21 19.33
N ARG A 135 2.09 -2.01 19.69
CA ARG A 135 3.48 -1.62 19.53
C ARG A 135 4.44 -2.51 20.31
N GLN A 136 4.04 -2.99 21.49
CA GLN A 136 4.79 -3.99 22.26
C GLN A 136 4.88 -5.34 21.53
N GLN A 137 3.80 -5.78 20.88
CA GLN A 137 3.82 -7.01 20.09
C GLN A 137 4.73 -6.87 18.86
N LEU A 138 4.71 -5.71 18.19
CA LEU A 138 5.59 -5.42 17.06
C LEU A 138 7.07 -5.35 17.46
N SER A 139 7.39 -4.73 18.60
CA SER A 139 8.78 -4.60 19.08
C SER A 139 9.38 -5.91 19.60
N SER A 140 8.58 -6.97 19.79
CA SER A 140 9.05 -8.27 20.24
C SER A 140 9.93 -9.04 19.23
N GLY A 141 10.03 -8.58 17.98
CA GLY A 141 10.89 -9.16 16.94
C GLY A 141 10.38 -10.45 16.29
N SER A 142 9.22 -10.97 16.71
CA SER A 142 8.57 -12.17 16.12
C SER A 142 7.43 -11.83 15.17
N VAL A 143 7.08 -10.56 15.03
CA VAL A 143 5.98 -10.08 14.19
C VAL A 143 6.55 -9.31 13.02
N ILE A 144 6.19 -9.72 11.80
CA ILE A 144 6.55 -9.07 10.55
C ILE A 144 5.32 -8.35 10.05
N LEU A 145 5.45 -7.04 9.86
CA LEU A 145 4.41 -6.15 9.37
C LEU A 145 4.85 -5.53 8.04
N ILE A 146 3.94 -5.45 7.09
CA ILE A 146 4.16 -4.68 5.87
C ILE A 146 3.92 -3.21 6.21
N GLY A 147 4.99 -2.41 6.19
CA GLY A 147 4.91 -0.97 6.41
C GLY A 147 4.74 -0.20 5.12
N VAL A 148 4.03 0.93 5.19
CA VAL A 148 4.00 1.93 4.11
C VAL A 148 4.70 3.18 4.59
N LEU A 149 5.68 3.63 3.82
CA LEU A 149 6.33 4.92 4.07
C LEU A 149 5.41 6.02 3.52
N ALA A 150 4.74 6.77 4.41
CA ALA A 150 4.08 7.99 3.99
C ALA A 150 5.09 9.13 3.96
N MET A 151 5.26 9.72 2.77
CA MET A 151 6.01 10.96 2.63
C MET A 151 5.09 12.13 2.98
N THR A 152 5.26 12.65 4.19
CA THR A 152 4.73 13.97 4.54
C THR A 152 5.59 15.01 3.81
N GLY A 153 5.03 16.14 3.37
CA GLY A 153 5.70 17.12 2.49
C GLY A 153 6.96 17.83 3.05
N GLY A 154 7.52 17.37 4.16
CA GLY A 154 8.84 17.70 4.67
C GLY A 154 9.66 16.42 4.82
N ASP A 155 10.97 16.51 4.63
CA ASP A 155 11.98 15.45 4.41
C ASP A 155 12.13 14.34 5.50
N GLN A 156 11.06 14.04 6.24
CA GLN A 156 10.97 13.00 7.25
C GLN A 156 9.81 12.07 6.89
N GLY A 157 10.15 10.90 6.36
CA GLY A 157 9.19 9.81 6.21
C GLY A 157 8.86 9.25 7.59
N GLU A 158 7.59 9.27 7.97
CA GLU A 158 7.11 8.51 9.13
C GLU A 158 6.75 7.11 8.66
N LEU A 159 7.26 6.10 9.38
CA LEU A 159 6.77 4.74 9.24
C LEU A 159 5.38 4.71 9.86
N LEU A 160 4.37 4.39 9.04
CA LEU A 160 3.01 4.12 9.50
C LEU A 160 2.88 2.67 9.94
#